data_AF-A7H2V7-F1
#
_entry.id   AF-A7H2V7-F1
#
_cell.length_a   1.000
_cell.length_b   1.000
_cell.length_c   1.000
_cell.angle_alpha   90.00
_cell.angle_beta   90.00
_cell.angle_gamma   90.00
#
_symmetry.space_group_name_H-M   'P 1'
#
loop_
_entity.id
_entity.type
_entity.pdbx_description
1 polymer ?
#
loop_
_entity_poly.entity_id
_entity_poly.type
_entity_poly.pdbx_seq_one_letter_code
_entity_poly.pdbx_strand_id
1 'polypeptide(L)'
;MKQAMLLSGAGLSAPSGFKTFKDNDGLLEEYDVMEVCSATGFRKNPKKVLDFYDTRRAQLQNVKPNHAHEKITDKQCLKCKSKDLRHNIVMFEEQAPAYATLYSLLNQTSLFISIGTSGAVLPVGRYASMCEKSILNIYEKDANLEWYFDKIYIEDIISAIDKIVLDIENFMKDGNV
;
A
#
# COMPACT_ATOMS: atom_id res chain seq x y z
N MET A 1 -25.79 -9.71 2.91
CA MET A 1 -24.70 -10.68 2.67
C MET A 1 -23.48 -10.12 3.37
N LYS A 2 -22.77 -10.91 4.19
CA LYS A 2 -21.56 -10.42 4.87
C LYS A 2 -20.46 -10.23 3.84
N GLN A 3 -19.80 -9.07 3.84
CA GLN A 3 -18.68 -8.77 2.96
C GLN A 3 -17.46 -8.40 3.79
N ALA A 4 -16.30 -8.95 3.42
CA ALA A 4 -15.03 -8.62 4.02
C ALA A 4 -14.16 -7.86 3.00
N MET A 5 -13.53 -6.77 3.42
CA MET A 5 -12.57 -6.01 2.62
C MET A 5 -11.22 -6.00 3.31
N LEU A 6 -10.18 -6.39 2.58
CA LEU A 6 -8.80 -6.33 3.03
C LEU A 6 -8.08 -5.16 2.35
N LEU A 7 -7.45 -4.32 3.15
CA LEU A 7 -6.54 -3.28 2.73
C LEU A 7 -5.14 -3.62 3.24
N SER A 8 -4.19 -3.75 2.33
CA SER A 8 -2.79 -3.99 2.66
C SER A 8 -1.91 -2.76 2.43
N GLY A 9 -0.90 -2.60 3.28
CA GLY A 9 0.21 -1.69 3.10
C GLY A 9 1.52 -2.43 2.83
N ALA A 10 2.62 -1.67 2.80
CA ALA A 10 3.94 -2.20 2.48
C ALA A 10 4.43 -3.29 3.46
N GLY A 11 3.97 -3.26 4.72
CA GLY A 11 4.35 -4.25 5.74
C GLY A 11 3.93 -5.67 5.40
N LEU A 12 2.89 -5.86 4.57
CA LEU A 12 2.51 -7.18 4.04
C LEU A 12 3.66 -7.83 3.24
N SER A 13 4.43 -7.02 2.51
CA SER A 13 5.51 -7.47 1.63
C SER A 13 6.90 -7.42 2.28
N ALA A 14 7.04 -6.87 3.49
CA ALA A 14 8.33 -6.79 4.17
C ALA A 14 9.03 -8.16 4.34
N PRO A 15 8.34 -9.27 4.71
CA PRO A 15 8.95 -10.59 4.79
C PRO A 15 9.49 -11.14 3.46
N SER A 16 9.09 -10.56 2.33
CA SER A 16 9.63 -10.91 1.00
C SER A 16 10.96 -10.21 0.69
N GLY A 17 11.57 -9.51 1.66
CA GLY A 17 12.86 -8.82 1.51
C GLY A 17 12.76 -7.40 0.94
N PHE A 18 11.55 -6.82 0.90
CA PHE A 18 11.36 -5.43 0.49
C PHE A 18 11.49 -4.48 1.69
N LYS A 19 12.28 -3.42 1.54
CA LYS A 19 12.26 -2.30 2.48
C LYS A 19 10.91 -1.58 2.43
N THR A 20 10.29 -1.31 3.57
CA THR A 20 9.17 -0.36 3.61
C THR A 20 9.68 1.07 3.81
N PHE A 21 8.76 2.03 3.86
CA PHE A 21 9.13 3.43 4.11
C PHE A 21 9.57 3.70 5.55
N LYS A 22 8.97 3.01 6.54
CA LYS A 22 9.06 3.38 7.96
C LYS A 22 9.84 2.39 8.84
N ASP A 23 10.36 1.30 8.29
CA ASP A 23 11.16 0.35 9.08
C ASP A 23 12.51 0.97 9.48
N ASN A 24 13.21 0.35 10.45
CA ASN A 24 14.64 0.61 10.69
C ASN A 24 15.43 0.31 9.41
N ASP A 25 16.32 1.21 8.98
CA ASP A 25 16.94 1.21 7.64
C ASP A 25 15.92 1.36 6.47
N GLY A 26 14.77 1.97 6.74
CA GLY A 26 13.69 2.18 5.78
C GLY A 26 13.98 3.27 4.75
N LEU A 27 13.14 3.37 3.70
CA LEU A 27 13.36 4.31 2.60
C LEU A 27 13.37 5.80 3.05
N LEU A 28 12.72 6.14 4.16
CA LEU A 28 12.69 7.51 4.70
C LEU A 28 14.01 7.95 5.34
N GLU A 29 14.86 7.01 5.76
CA GLU A 29 16.19 7.34 6.31
C GLU A 29 17.19 7.66 5.19
N GLU A 30 16.96 7.11 3.99
CA GLU A 30 17.84 7.29 2.83
C GLU A 30 17.38 8.42 1.88
N TYR A 31 16.08 8.69 1.82
CA TYR A 31 15.51 9.65 0.86
C TYR A 31 14.44 10.55 1.50
N ASP A 32 14.48 11.84 1.14
CA ASP A 32 13.32 12.71 1.32
C ASP A 32 12.19 12.25 0.40
N VAL A 33 11.11 11.75 1.00
CA VAL A 33 9.94 11.22 0.28
C VAL A 33 9.31 12.24 -0.66
N MET A 34 9.33 13.54 -0.32
CA MET A 34 8.77 14.57 -1.19
C MET A 34 9.67 14.83 -2.39
N GLU A 35 10.97 14.54 -2.32
CA GLU A 35 11.84 14.66 -3.49
C GLU A 35 11.72 13.48 -4.46
N VAL A 36 11.38 12.27 -3.97
CA VAL A 36 11.37 11.04 -4.79
C VAL A 36 9.97 10.49 -5.10
N CYS A 37 8.95 10.85 -4.32
CA CYS A 37 7.60 10.29 -4.43
C CYS A 37 6.50 11.35 -4.60
N SER A 38 6.81 12.61 -4.93
CA SER A 38 5.80 13.66 -5.16
C SER A 38 5.77 14.19 -6.60
N ALA A 39 4.61 14.71 -7.01
CA ALA A 39 4.48 15.38 -8.30
C ALA A 39 5.41 16.59 -8.42
N THR A 40 5.58 17.37 -7.34
CA THR A 40 6.54 18.48 -7.27
C THR A 40 7.99 18.00 -7.38
N GLY A 41 8.35 16.91 -6.71
CA GLY A 41 9.67 16.28 -6.80
C GLY A 41 9.99 15.84 -8.23
N PHE A 42 9.04 15.20 -8.90
CA PHE A 42 9.18 14.82 -10.30
C PHE A 42 9.37 16.02 -11.22
N ARG A 43 8.59 17.10 -11.07
CA ARG A 43 8.76 18.32 -11.87
C ARG A 43 10.13 18.98 -11.63
N LYS A 44 10.64 18.94 -10.39
CA LYS A 44 11.93 19.54 -10.00
C LYS A 44 13.12 18.74 -10.53
N ASN A 45 13.09 17.41 -10.42
CA ASN A 45 14.18 16.55 -10.86
C ASN A 45 13.66 15.18 -11.34
N PRO A 46 13.20 15.08 -12.59
CA PRO A 46 12.67 13.83 -13.15
C PRO A 46 13.69 12.70 -13.08
N LYS A 47 14.97 12.97 -13.34
CA LYS A 47 16.01 11.95 -13.33
C LYS A 47 16.14 11.28 -11.96
N LYS A 48 16.21 12.07 -10.88
CA LYS A 48 16.32 11.54 -9.50
C LYS A 48 15.14 10.64 -9.15
N VAL A 49 13.92 11.07 -9.48
CA VAL A 49 12.70 10.28 -9.26
C VAL A 49 12.72 8.99 -10.09
N LEU A 50 13.09 9.08 -11.37
CA LEU A 50 13.14 7.91 -12.24
C LEU A 50 14.19 6.89 -11.76
N ASP A 51 15.40 7.36 -11.43
CA ASP A 51 16.47 6.52 -10.88
C ASP A 51 16.02 5.85 -9.57
N PHE A 52 15.31 6.59 -8.69
CA PHE A 52 14.78 6.05 -7.45
C PHE A 52 13.86 4.84 -7.72
N TYR A 53 12.87 4.97 -8.60
CA TYR A 53 11.98 3.86 -8.92
C TYR A 53 12.65 2.74 -9.73
N ASP A 54 13.66 3.06 -10.54
CA ASP A 54 14.42 2.07 -11.33
C ASP A 54 15.21 1.12 -10.44
N THR A 55 15.87 1.64 -9.39
CA THR A 55 16.51 0.80 -8.36
C THR A 55 15.51 -0.16 -7.72
N ARG A 56 14.29 0.30 -7.44
CA ARG A 56 13.23 -0.51 -6.83
C ARG A 56 12.68 -1.57 -7.79
N ARG A 57 12.56 -1.25 -9.08
CA ARG A 57 12.24 -2.25 -10.12
C ARG A 57 13.32 -3.32 -10.24
N ALA A 58 14.59 -2.93 -10.18
CA ALA A 58 15.71 -3.87 -10.24
C ALA A 58 15.76 -4.85 -9.05
N GLN A 59 15.20 -4.46 -7.90
CA GLN A 59 15.07 -5.33 -6.72
C GLN A 59 14.01 -6.44 -6.89
N LEU A 60 13.19 -6.41 -7.95
CA LEU A 60 12.31 -7.51 -8.32
C LEU A 60 13.12 -8.59 -9.04
N GLN A 61 13.93 -9.34 -8.28
CA GLN A 61 15.08 -10.16 -8.75
C GLN A 61 14.81 -11.21 -9.86
N ASN A 62 13.56 -11.43 -10.28
CA ASN A 62 13.19 -12.34 -11.39
C ASN A 62 12.32 -11.70 -12.49
N VAL A 63 12.06 -10.38 -12.43
CA VAL A 63 11.20 -9.69 -13.42
C VAL A 63 12.05 -9.20 -14.58
N LYS A 64 11.95 -9.87 -15.73
CA LYS A 64 12.56 -9.41 -16.98
C LYS A 64 11.64 -8.39 -17.65
N PRO A 65 12.17 -7.29 -18.21
CA PRO A 65 11.42 -6.40 -19.08
C PRO A 65 10.75 -7.25 -20.19
N ASN A 66 9.43 -7.19 -20.30
CA ASN A 66 8.75 -7.81 -21.45
C ASN A 66 8.96 -6.97 -22.72
N HIS A 67 8.54 -7.49 -23.87
CA HIS A 67 8.68 -6.84 -25.18
C HIS A 67 8.21 -5.37 -25.21
N ALA A 68 7.17 -5.02 -24.43
CA ALA A 68 6.70 -3.64 -24.34
C ALA A 68 7.72 -2.75 -23.62
N HIS A 69 8.33 -3.20 -22.53
CA HIS A 69 9.38 -2.45 -21.82
C HIS A 69 10.62 -2.24 -22.70
N GLU A 70 11.02 -3.26 -23.45
CA GLU A 70 12.14 -3.17 -24.40
C GLU A 70 11.84 -2.16 -25.52
N LYS A 71 10.60 -2.11 -26.01
CA LYS A 71 10.17 -1.15 -27.04
C LYS A 71 9.94 0.28 -26.50
N ILE A 72 9.65 0.44 -25.21
CA ILE A 72 9.46 1.74 -24.53
C ILE A 72 10.81 2.37 -24.09
N THR A 73 11.95 1.67 -24.30
CA THR A 73 13.28 2.24 -24.07
C THR A 73 13.56 3.49 -24.91
N ASP A 74 12.90 3.65 -26.06
CA ASP A 74 12.70 4.97 -26.65
C ASP A 74 11.62 5.70 -25.84
N LYS A 75 12.10 6.44 -24.84
CA LYS A 75 11.36 7.21 -23.84
C LYS A 75 10.39 8.21 -24.48
N GLN A 76 9.36 7.79 -25.20
CA GLN A 76 8.40 8.67 -25.85
C GLN A 76 6.98 8.11 -25.73
N CYS A 77 6.04 8.97 -25.35
CA CYS A 77 4.63 8.61 -25.32
C CYS A 77 4.17 8.22 -26.74
N LEU A 78 3.58 7.04 -26.91
CA LEU A 78 3.13 6.57 -28.22
C LEU A 78 2.11 7.51 -28.88
N LYS A 79 1.30 8.21 -28.06
CA LYS A 79 0.26 9.16 -28.47
C LYS A 79 0.80 10.54 -28.83
N CYS A 80 1.56 11.18 -27.94
CA CYS A 80 1.98 12.58 -28.11
C CYS A 80 3.49 12.77 -28.35
N LYS A 81 4.25 11.68 -28.38
CA LYS A 81 5.72 11.66 -28.55
C LYS A 81 6.51 12.41 -27.46
N SER A 82 5.86 12.83 -26.36
CA SER A 82 6.53 13.45 -25.21
C SER A 82 7.59 12.53 -24.64
N LYS A 83 8.77 13.08 -24.34
CA LYS A 83 9.88 12.36 -23.72
C LYS A 83 9.80 12.27 -22.20
N ASP A 84 8.88 13.02 -21.61
CA ASP A 84 8.71 13.13 -20.16
C ASP A 84 7.73 12.06 -19.66
N LEU A 85 8.13 10.80 -19.82
CA LEU A 85 7.39 9.66 -19.27
C LEU A 85 7.71 9.49 -17.79
N ARG A 86 6.68 9.18 -17.00
CA ARG A 86 6.81 8.80 -15.58
C ARG A 86 6.24 7.41 -15.34
N HIS A 87 6.68 6.76 -14.26
CA HIS A 87 6.09 5.51 -13.79
C HIS A 87 4.60 5.71 -13.46
N ASN A 88 3.79 4.67 -13.69
CA ASN A 88 2.36 4.69 -13.37
C ASN A 88 2.15 4.37 -11.88
N ILE A 89 2.58 5.30 -11.03
CA ILE A 89 2.45 5.25 -9.57
C ILE A 89 1.81 6.56 -9.14
N VAL A 90 0.86 6.49 -8.20
CA VAL A 90 0.27 7.69 -7.59
C VAL A 90 1.31 8.30 -6.66
N MET A 91 1.75 9.50 -6.99
CA MET A 91 2.67 10.27 -6.16
C MET A 91 1.90 11.11 -5.12
N PHE A 92 2.59 11.54 -4.08
CA PHE A 92 2.07 12.61 -3.22
C PHE A 92 1.69 13.82 -4.08
N GLU A 93 0.62 14.50 -3.68
CA GLU A 93 -0.02 15.61 -4.40
C GLU A 93 -0.84 15.21 -5.64
N GLU A 94 -0.90 13.91 -5.97
CA GLU A 94 -1.77 13.39 -7.03
C GLU A 94 -3.09 12.84 -6.47
N GLN A 95 -4.14 12.89 -7.28
CA GLN A 95 -5.39 12.21 -6.96
C GLN A 95 -5.27 10.72 -7.25
N ALA A 96 -5.55 9.89 -6.25
CA ALA A 96 -5.69 8.46 -6.46
C ALA A 96 -6.99 8.18 -7.25
N PRO A 97 -6.93 7.43 -8.36
CA PRO A 97 -8.06 7.31 -9.29
C PRO A 97 -9.23 6.48 -8.77
N ALA A 98 -9.00 5.65 -7.75
CA ALA A 98 -9.96 4.63 -7.30
C ALA A 98 -10.62 4.94 -5.94
N TYR A 99 -10.50 6.16 -5.40
CA TYR A 99 -11.11 6.49 -4.11
C TYR A 99 -12.64 6.37 -4.11
N ALA A 100 -13.33 6.78 -5.18
CA ALA A 100 -14.78 6.61 -5.26
C ALA A 100 -15.19 5.13 -5.16
N THR A 101 -14.47 4.25 -5.85
CA THR A 101 -14.67 2.80 -5.77
C THR A 101 -14.38 2.27 -4.36
N LEU A 102 -13.26 2.69 -3.75
CA LEU A 102 -12.91 2.32 -2.37
C LEU A 102 -14.03 2.66 -1.39
N TYR A 103 -14.53 3.91 -1.42
CA TYR A 103 -15.62 4.34 -0.53
C TYR A 103 -16.93 3.60 -0.81
N SER A 104 -17.23 3.31 -2.08
CA SER A 104 -18.42 2.53 -2.45
C SER A 104 -18.34 1.10 -1.90
N LEU A 105 -17.15 0.47 -1.91
CA LEU A 105 -16.94 -0.87 -1.36
C LEU A 105 -16.98 -0.85 0.17
N LEU A 106 -16.38 0.15 0.81
CA LEU A 106 -16.43 0.33 2.27
C LEU A 106 -17.87 0.40 2.78
N ASN A 107 -18.75 1.13 2.09
CA ASN A 107 -20.17 1.22 2.46
C ASN A 107 -20.93 -0.10 2.39
N GLN A 108 -20.39 -1.11 1.70
CA GLN A 108 -20.98 -2.44 1.56
C GLN A 108 -20.25 -3.49 2.43
N THR A 109 -19.15 -3.08 3.07
CA THR A 109 -18.28 -3.95 3.85
C THR A 109 -18.79 -4.10 5.27
N SER A 110 -18.88 -5.34 5.74
CA SER A 110 -19.22 -5.65 7.13
C SER A 110 -17.95 -5.86 7.97
N LEU A 111 -16.92 -6.52 7.42
CA LEU A 111 -15.64 -6.72 8.08
C LEU A 111 -14.51 -6.00 7.33
N PHE A 112 -13.82 -5.08 8.01
CA PHE A 112 -12.64 -4.41 7.47
C PHE A 112 -11.35 -4.98 8.06
N ILE A 113 -10.43 -5.41 7.20
CA ILE A 113 -9.12 -5.92 7.61
C ILE A 113 -8.04 -4.97 7.09
N SER A 114 -7.20 -4.48 7.98
CA SER A 114 -6.06 -3.62 7.66
C SER A 114 -4.75 -4.32 8.00
N ILE A 115 -3.89 -4.56 7.02
CA ILE A 115 -2.65 -5.34 7.20
C ILE A 115 -1.42 -4.52 6.80
N GLY A 116 -0.42 -4.43 7.69
CA GLY A 116 0.91 -3.94 7.35
C GLY A 116 0.92 -2.47 6.90
N THR A 117 0.07 -1.64 7.51
CA THR A 117 -0.02 -0.20 7.23
C THR A 117 0.06 0.61 8.51
N SER A 118 0.77 1.74 8.46
CA SER A 118 0.87 2.68 9.59
C SER A 118 -0.32 3.65 9.69
N GLY A 119 -1.29 3.58 8.78
CA GLY A 119 -2.43 4.51 8.74
C GLY A 119 -2.07 5.98 8.44
N ALA A 120 -0.80 6.29 8.17
CA ALA A 120 -0.35 7.67 7.96
C ALA A 120 -0.70 8.24 6.58
N VAL A 121 -1.04 7.39 5.61
CA VAL A 121 -1.36 7.81 4.23
C VAL A 121 -2.85 7.70 3.95
N LEU A 122 -3.47 6.59 4.35
CA LEU A 122 -4.91 6.39 4.27
C LEU A 122 -5.49 6.34 5.68
N PRO A 123 -6.65 6.98 5.93
CA PRO A 123 -7.28 7.03 7.25
C PRO A 123 -7.95 5.69 7.59
N VAL A 124 -7.16 4.63 7.74
CA VAL A 124 -7.67 3.25 7.93
C VAL A 124 -8.45 3.10 9.24
N GLY A 125 -8.16 3.91 10.26
CA GLY A 125 -8.99 3.97 11.47
C GLY A 125 -10.42 4.46 11.18
N ARG A 126 -10.57 5.45 10.30
CA ARG A 126 -11.90 5.89 9.84
C ARG A 126 -12.60 4.79 9.04
N TYR A 127 -11.87 4.05 8.21
CA TYR A 127 -12.44 2.94 7.44
C TYR A 127 -12.92 1.81 8.35
N ALA A 128 -12.16 1.50 9.41
CA ALA A 128 -12.56 0.53 10.42
C ALA A 128 -13.89 0.93 11.09
N SER A 129 -14.01 2.19 11.52
CA SER A 129 -15.24 2.70 12.15
C SER A 129 -16.47 2.78 11.22
N MET A 130 -16.30 2.60 9.91
CA MET A 130 -17.40 2.52 8.95
C MET A 130 -17.98 1.11 8.82
N CYS A 131 -17.30 0.10 9.38
CA CYS A 131 -17.65 -1.30 9.25
C CYS A 131 -18.17 -1.87 10.58
N GLU A 132 -18.88 -3.00 10.53
CA GLU A 132 -19.43 -3.66 11.72
C GLU A 132 -18.34 -4.25 12.60
N LYS A 133 -17.33 -4.88 11.96
CA LYS A 133 -16.16 -5.46 12.60
C LYS A 133 -14.89 -5.07 11.89
N SER A 134 -13.79 -5.11 12.62
CA SER A 134 -12.49 -4.70 12.12
C SER A 134 -11.32 -5.45 12.73
N ILE A 135 -10.33 -5.75 11.89
CA ILE A 135 -9.08 -6.42 12.29
C ILE A 135 -7.89 -5.56 11.83
N LEU A 136 -6.95 -5.33 12.74
CA LEU A 136 -5.68 -4.65 12.45
C LEU A 136 -4.52 -5.62 12.60
N ASN A 137 -3.60 -5.63 11.63
CA ASN A 137 -2.25 -6.14 11.79
C ASN A 137 -1.22 -5.04 11.55
N ILE A 138 -0.35 -4.85 12.55
CA ILE A 138 0.77 -3.91 12.54
C ILE A 138 1.98 -4.59 13.17
N TYR A 139 3.18 -4.17 12.77
CA TYR A 139 4.41 -4.75 13.29
C TYR A 139 4.78 -4.19 14.68
N GLU A 140 4.51 -2.91 14.90
CA GLU A 140 4.78 -2.20 16.14
C GLU A 140 3.50 -1.55 16.67
N LYS A 141 3.45 -1.29 17.98
CA LYS A 141 2.31 -0.66 18.64
C LYS A 141 2.05 0.75 18.11
N ASP A 142 0.78 1.07 17.94
CA ASP A 142 0.28 2.41 17.65
C ASP A 142 -1.06 2.62 18.34
N ALA A 143 -1.01 3.14 19.57
CA ALA A 143 -2.18 3.33 20.41
C ALA A 143 -3.28 4.20 19.75
N ASN A 144 -2.90 5.12 18.85
CA ASN A 144 -3.88 5.95 18.15
C ASN A 144 -4.64 5.15 17.10
N LEU A 145 -3.97 4.20 16.45
CA LEU A 145 -4.57 3.36 15.44
C LEU A 145 -5.37 2.22 16.07
N GLU A 146 -4.80 1.57 17.08
CA GLU A 146 -5.40 0.45 17.83
C GLU A 146 -6.81 0.76 18.33
N TRP A 147 -7.05 2.00 18.78
CA TRP A 147 -8.36 2.45 19.29
C TRP A 147 -9.54 2.24 18.33
N TYR A 148 -9.28 2.21 17.02
CA TYR A 148 -10.33 2.12 16.01
C TYR A 148 -10.75 0.68 15.67
N PHE A 149 -10.04 -0.34 16.16
CA PHE A 149 -10.20 -1.72 15.71
C PHE A 149 -10.74 -2.65 16.80
N ASP A 150 -11.59 -3.61 16.42
CA ASP A 150 -12.14 -4.62 17.34
C ASP A 150 -11.09 -5.66 17.76
N LYS A 151 -10.21 -6.04 16.84
CA LYS A 151 -9.19 -7.05 17.06
C LYS A 151 -7.86 -6.67 16.43
N ILE A 152 -6.78 -6.95 17.15
CA ILE A 152 -5.46 -6.40 16.85
C ILE A 152 -4.39 -7.50 16.96
N TYR A 153 -3.56 -7.61 15.93
CA TYR A 153 -2.36 -8.44 15.88
C TYR A 153 -1.12 -7.56 15.77
N ILE A 154 -0.33 -7.46 16.85
CA ILE A 154 0.92 -6.70 16.89
C ILE A 154 2.08 -7.68 16.75
N GLU A 155 2.36 -8.08 15.52
CA GLU A 155 3.36 -9.07 15.17
C GLU A 155 3.59 -9.07 13.65
N ASP A 156 4.61 -9.78 13.18
CA ASP A 156 4.84 -9.95 11.75
C ASP A 156 3.69 -10.69 11.06
N ILE A 157 3.44 -10.37 9.79
CA ILE A 157 2.30 -10.92 9.06
C ILE A 157 2.40 -12.44 8.83
N ILE A 158 3.60 -13.04 8.82
CA ILE A 158 3.74 -14.49 8.67
C ILE A 158 3.19 -15.20 9.91
N SER A 159 3.43 -14.63 11.10
CA SER A 159 2.87 -15.13 12.36
C SER A 159 1.37 -14.83 12.52
N ALA A 160 0.88 -13.72 11.96
CA ALA A 160 -0.51 -13.28 12.12
C ALA A 160 -1.50 -13.93 11.13
N ILE A 161 -1.09 -14.25 9.91
CA ILE A 161 -2.02 -14.48 8.79
C ILE A 161 -3.00 -15.61 9.03
N ASP A 162 -2.57 -16.75 9.58
CA ASP A 162 -3.46 -17.90 9.82
C ASP A 162 -4.54 -17.57 10.85
N LYS A 163 -4.22 -16.75 11.85
CA LYS A 163 -5.17 -16.29 12.87
C LYS A 163 -6.19 -15.31 12.25
N ILE A 164 -5.72 -14.39 11.41
CA ILE A 164 -6.59 -13.45 10.69
C ILE A 164 -7.53 -14.21 9.75
N VAL A 165 -7.05 -15.22 9.02
CA VAL A 165 -7.89 -16.07 8.16
C VAL A 165 -8.98 -16.76 8.98
N LEU A 166 -8.61 -17.34 10.13
CA LEU A 166 -9.59 -17.98 11.03
C LEU A 166 -10.66 -16.98 11.52
N ASP A 167 -10.28 -15.74 11.83
CA ASP A 167 -11.23 -14.71 12.24
C ASP A 167 -12.18 -14.29 11.11
N ILE A 168 -11.67 -14.21 9.87
CA ILE A 168 -12.51 -13.96 8.70
C ILE A 168 -13.53 -15.10 8.55
N GLU A 169 -13.09 -16.36 8.68
CA GLU A 169 -13.98 -17.52 8.59
C GLU A 169 -15.07 -17.51 9.69
N ASN A 170 -14.68 -17.23 10.93
CA ASN A 170 -15.61 -17.08 12.06
C ASN A 170 -16.61 -15.95 11.81
N PHE A 171 -16.14 -14.79 11.36
CA PHE A 171 -17.01 -13.67 11.04
C PHE A 171 -18.03 -14.02 9.96
N MET A 172 -17.59 -14.68 8.89
CA MET A 172 -18.49 -15.10 7.81
C MET A 172 -19.54 -16.11 8.32
N LYS A 173 -19.16 -16.99 9.24
CA LYS A 173 -20.06 -17.99 9.84
C LYS A 173 -21.08 -17.38 10.79
N ASP A 174 -20.64 -16.64 11.81
CA ASP A 174 -21.49 -16.21 12.92
C ASP A 174 -21.40 -14.71 13.27
N GLY A 175 -20.43 -13.98 12.70
CA GLY A 175 -20.33 -12.53 12.82
C GLY A 175 -19.33 -12.07 13.89
N ASN A 176 -18.63 -13.01 14.51
CA ASN A 176 -17.62 -12.70 15.51
C ASN A 176 -16.21 -12.67 14.91
N VAL A 177 -15.38 -11.78 15.45
CA VAL A 177 -13.92 -11.72 15.24
C VAL A 177 -13.22 -11.87 16.58
#